data_AF-A0A2N0D0D4-F1
#
_entry.id   AF-A0A2N0D0D4-F1
#
_cell.length_a   1.000
_cell.length_b   1.000
_cell.length_c   1.000
_cell.angle_alpha   90.00
_cell.angle_beta   90.00
_cell.angle_gamma   90.00
#
_symmetry.space_group_name_H-M   'P 1'
#
loop_
_entity.id
_entity.type
_entity.pdbx_description
1 polymer ?
#
loop_
_entity_poly.entity_id
_entity_poly.type
_entity_poly.pdbx_seq_one_letter_code
_entity_poly.pdbx_strand_id
1 'polypeptide(L)'
;MEQPGSERPFVVRLSANDASRRAAARYGFVFEGVWRNAVIVKGFQRDVAWHSMLIGEWPGHKAVIEAWLDESNFGSDGIAKVSLSEIRGRRP
;
A
#
# COMPACT_ATOMS: atom_id res chain seq x y z
N MET A 1 20.56 -5.05 26.01
CA MET A 1 19.45 -6.03 25.99
C MET A 1 18.44 -5.54 24.97
N GLU A 2 18.75 -5.70 23.68
CA GLU A 2 17.79 -5.45 22.59
C GLU A 2 17.04 -6.75 22.32
N GLN A 3 15.71 -6.72 22.37
CA GLN A 3 14.90 -7.89 22.08
C GLN A 3 14.83 -8.10 20.55
N PRO A 4 15.15 -9.30 20.05
CA PRO A 4 14.97 -9.63 18.63
C PRO A 4 13.48 -9.87 18.37
N GLY A 5 12.87 -9.07 17.49
CA GLY A 5 11.46 -9.21 17.12
C GLY A 5 10.58 -7.98 17.33
N SER A 6 11.12 -6.77 17.19
CA SER A 6 10.27 -5.58 17.10
C SER A 6 9.46 -5.66 15.80
N GLU A 7 8.23 -6.19 15.88
CA GLU A 7 7.20 -6.20 14.83
C GLU A 7 6.79 -4.75 14.49
N ARG A 8 7.69 -3.95 13.95
CA ARG A 8 7.35 -2.57 13.58
C ARG A 8 6.56 -2.62 12.27
N PRO A 9 5.27 -2.25 12.28
CA PRO A 9 4.53 -2.15 11.04
C PRO A 9 5.13 -1.05 10.17
N PHE A 10 5.11 -1.26 8.85
CA PHE A 10 5.34 -0.18 7.90
C PHE A 10 4.09 0.70 7.91
N VAL A 11 4.18 1.87 8.54
CA VAL A 11 3.09 2.83 8.58
C VAL A 11 3.32 3.90 7.51
N VAL A 12 2.35 4.08 6.63
CA VAL A 12 2.37 5.13 5.63
C VAL A 12 1.30 6.17 5.94
N ARG A 13 1.70 7.44 5.88
CA ARG A 13 0.80 8.58 5.94
C ARG A 13 0.27 8.88 4.55
N LEU A 14 -1.04 8.87 4.39
CA LEU A 14 -1.69 9.25 3.14
C LEU A 14 -2.62 10.45 3.37
N SER A 15 -2.77 11.28 2.34
CA SER A 15 -3.86 12.28 2.34
C SER A 15 -5.19 11.55 2.26
N ALA A 16 -6.23 12.05 2.93
CA ALA A 16 -7.56 11.44 2.93
C ALA A 16 -8.30 11.45 1.57
N ASN A 17 -7.62 11.71 0.44
CA ASN A 17 -8.21 11.69 -0.89
C ASN A 17 -8.46 10.25 -1.39
N ASP A 18 -9.49 10.09 -2.23
CA ASP A 18 -9.92 8.76 -2.67
C ASP A 18 -8.89 8.06 -3.56
N ALA A 19 -8.12 8.83 -4.34
CA ALA A 19 -7.08 8.28 -5.19
C ALA A 19 -5.96 7.60 -4.37
N SER A 20 -5.53 8.23 -3.28
CA SER A 20 -4.51 7.68 -2.40
C SER A 20 -5.05 6.50 -1.59
N ARG A 21 -6.31 6.56 -1.12
CA ARG A 21 -6.98 5.42 -0.47
C ARG A 21 -7.05 4.20 -1.38
N ARG A 22 -7.44 4.38 -2.65
CA ARG A 22 -7.47 3.31 -3.66
C ARG A 22 -6.07 2.74 -3.92
N ALA A 23 -5.06 3.60 -4.00
CA ALA A 23 -3.68 3.15 -4.18
C ALA A 23 -3.18 2.32 -2.99
N ALA A 24 -3.44 2.77 -1.76
CA ALA A 24 -3.10 2.04 -0.53
C ALA A 24 -3.71 0.63 -0.54
N ALA A 25 -5.01 0.55 -0.83
CA ALA A 25 -5.72 -0.71 -0.96
C ALA A 25 -5.16 -1.59 -2.09
N ARG A 26 -4.72 -1.01 -3.21
CA ARG A 26 -4.09 -1.75 -4.33
C ARG A 26 -2.72 -2.34 -3.96
N TYR A 27 -1.94 -1.68 -3.12
CA TYR A 27 -0.66 -2.22 -2.62
C TYR A 27 -0.83 -3.18 -1.44
N GLY A 28 -1.99 -3.18 -0.79
CA GLY A 28 -2.31 -4.08 0.31
C GLY A 28 -2.10 -3.47 1.69
N PHE A 29 -1.99 -2.14 1.78
CA PHE A 29 -2.03 -1.48 3.08
C PHE A 29 -3.45 -1.51 3.65
N VAL A 30 -3.55 -1.79 4.94
CA VAL A 30 -4.79 -1.77 5.73
C VAL A 30 -5.04 -0.36 6.24
N PHE A 31 -6.29 0.09 6.22
CA PHE A 31 -6.67 1.39 6.78
C PHE A 31 -6.87 1.28 8.29
N GLU A 32 -6.16 2.11 9.05
CA GLU A 32 -6.20 2.09 10.52
C GLU A 32 -7.03 3.23 11.11
N GLY A 33 -7.10 4.38 10.42
CA GLY A 33 -7.88 5.50 10.94
C GLY A 33 -7.60 6.83 10.26
N VAL A 34 -8.36 7.85 10.68
CA VAL A 34 -8.20 9.23 10.23
C VAL A 34 -7.95 10.14 11.43
N TRP A 35 -6.90 10.94 11.32
CA TRP A 35 -6.69 12.07 12.21
C TRP A 35 -7.28 13.32 11.57
N ARG A 36 -8.29 13.88 12.23
CA ARG A 36 -8.99 15.07 11.75
C ARG A 36 -8.13 16.30 11.98
N ASN A 37 -8.05 17.18 10.99
CA ASN A 37 -7.31 18.46 11.06
C ASN A 37 -5.84 18.31 11.47
N ALA A 38 -5.21 17.19 11.12
CA ALA A 38 -3.89 16.84 11.61
C ALA A 38 -2.75 17.67 10.99
N VAL A 39 -2.97 18.26 9.81
CA VAL A 39 -1.96 19.08 9.12
C VAL A 39 -2.57 20.26 8.38
N ILE A 40 -1.73 21.28 8.15
CA ILE A 40 -2.01 22.37 7.21
C ILE A 40 -1.10 22.17 5.99
N VAL A 41 -1.69 22.01 4.81
CA VAL A 41 -0.96 21.85 3.55
C VAL A 41 -1.43 22.93 2.59
N LYS A 42 -0.49 23.74 2.09
CA LYS A 42 -0.77 24.88 1.19
C LYS A 42 -1.83 25.84 1.77
N GLY A 43 -1.79 26.07 3.09
CA GLY A 43 -2.73 26.96 3.79
C GLY A 43 -4.10 26.35 4.10
N PHE A 44 -4.36 25.09 3.71
CA PHE A 44 -5.62 24.41 4.00
C PHE A 44 -5.45 23.34 5.07
N GLN A 45 -6.40 23.29 6.00
CA GLN A 45 -6.51 22.23 6.98
C GLN A 45 -6.90 20.92 6.29
N ARG A 46 -6.21 19.83 6.63
CA ARG A 46 -6.41 18.51 6.01
C ARG A 46 -6.42 17.39 7.03
N ASP A 47 -7.29 16.44 6.75
CA ASP A 47 -7.34 15.16 7.43
C ASP A 47 -6.25 14.24 6.90
N VAL A 48 -5.68 13.45 7.81
CA VAL A 48 -4.63 12.47 7.50
C VAL A 48 -5.20 11.08 7.69
N ALA A 49 -5.16 10.27 6.63
CA ALA A 49 -5.50 8.86 6.69
C ALA A 49 -4.23 8.05 6.96
N TRP A 50 -4.31 7.17 7.95
CA TRP A 50 -3.24 6.27 8.33
C TRP A 50 -3.52 4.88 7.77
N HIS A 51 -2.48 4.32 7.16
CA HIS A 51 -2.51 2.96 6.66
C HIS A 51 -1.24 2.22 7.09
N SER A 52 -1.34 0.93 7.34
CA SER A 52 -0.21 0.08 7.72
C SER A 52 -0.16 -1.22 6.95
N MET A 53 1.03 -1.81 6.94
CA MET A 53 1.28 -3.18 6.51
C MET A 53 2.18 -3.83 7.56
N LEU A 54 1.77 -4.99 8.06
CA LEU A 54 2.55 -5.73 9.05
C LEU A 54 3.72 -6.46 8.38
N ILE A 55 4.77 -6.72 9.16
CA ILE A 55 5.95 -7.42 8.65
C ILE A 55 5.63 -8.86 8.21
N GLY A 56 4.68 -9.52 8.86
CA GLY A 56 4.22 -10.87 8.48
C GLY A 56 3.40 -10.89 7.19
N GLU A 57 2.78 -9.78 6.82
CA GLU A 57 2.02 -9.65 5.58
C GLU A 57 2.93 -9.34 4.39
N TRP A 58 4.05 -8.66 4.65
CA TRP A 58 4.97 -8.19 3.62
C TRP A 58 5.46 -9.29 2.65
N PRO A 59 5.88 -10.50 3.07
CA PRO A 59 6.30 -11.54 2.14
C PRO A 59 5.24 -11.88 1.09
N GLY A 60 3.96 -11.92 1.49
CA GLY A 60 2.85 -12.17 0.57
C GLY A 60 2.61 -11.00 -0.39
N HIS A 61 2.63 -9.75 0.12
CA HIS A 61 2.47 -8.56 -0.70
C HIS A 61 3.65 -8.36 -1.68
N LYS A 62 4.87 -8.64 -1.22
CA LYS A 62 6.08 -8.58 -2.02
C LYS A 62 6.01 -9.54 -3.20
N ALA A 63 5.63 -10.81 -2.97
CA ALA A 63 5.51 -11.79 -4.05
C ALA A 63 4.49 -11.37 -5.12
N VAL A 64 3.36 -10.77 -4.72
CA VAL A 64 2.35 -10.24 -5.64
C VAL A 64 2.90 -9.04 -6.43
N ILE A 65 3.65 -8.15 -5.80
CA ILE A 65 4.26 -6.99 -6.46
C ILE A 65 5.35 -7.46 -7.44
N GLU A 66 6.20 -8.41 -7.05
CA GLU A 66 7.23 -8.99 -7.92
C GLU A 66 6.61 -9.68 -9.13
N ALA A 67 5.55 -10.48 -8.94
CA ALA A 67 4.81 -11.10 -10.05
C ALA A 67 4.15 -10.06 -10.98
N TRP A 68 3.73 -8.91 -10.45
CA TRP A 68 3.19 -7.83 -11.26
C TRP A 68 4.28 -7.07 -12.04
N LEU A 69 5.46 -6.92 -11.45
CA LEU A 69 6.64 -6.28 -12.06
C LEU A 69 7.39 -7.19 -13.05
N ASP A 70 7.05 -8.48 -13.10
CA ASP A 70 7.64 -9.43 -14.04
C ASP A 70 7.47 -8.95 -15.50
N GLU A 71 8.53 -9.02 -16.29
CA GLU A 71 8.54 -8.56 -17.69
C GLU A 71 7.47 -9.28 -18.53
N SER A 72 7.14 -10.53 -18.21
CA SER A 72 6.08 -11.28 -18.88
C SER A 72 4.70 -10.64 -18.70
N ASN A 73 4.50 -9.87 -17.62
CA ASN A 73 3.27 -9.13 -17.37
C ASN A 73 3.17 -7.85 -18.21
N PHE A 74 4.22 -7.38 -18.89
CA PHE A 74 4.15 -6.20 -19.74
C PHE A 74 4.08 -6.57 -21.22
N GLY A 75 3.24 -5.87 -21.97
CA GLY A 75 3.19 -5.95 -23.43
C GLY A 75 4.34 -5.19 -24.09
N SER A 76 4.48 -5.35 -25.40
CA SER A 76 5.44 -4.56 -26.22
C SER A 76 5.13 -3.06 -26.25
N ASP A 77 3.94 -2.67 -25.81
CA ASP A 77 3.47 -1.30 -25.61
C ASP A 77 3.76 -0.75 -24.20
N GLY A 78 4.37 -1.55 -23.32
CA GLY A 78 4.64 -1.19 -21.92
C GLY A 78 3.40 -1.23 -21.03
N ILE A 79 2.27 -1.74 -21.51
CA ILE A 79 1.04 -1.87 -20.72
C ILE A 79 1.04 -3.20 -19.98
N ALA A 80 0.72 -3.17 -18.68
CA ALA A 80 0.57 -4.38 -17.89
C ALA A 80 -0.66 -5.18 -18.36
N LYS A 81 -0.45 -6.45 -18.73
CA LYS A 81 -1.45 -7.42 -19.16
C LYS A 81 -2.43 -7.77 -18.05
N VAL A 82 -1.91 -7.89 -16.82
CA VAL A 82 -2.70 -8.19 -15.62
C VAL A 82 -2.50 -7.08 -14.59
N SER A 83 -3.60 -6.64 -13.98
CA SER A 83 -3.55 -5.63 -12.93
C SER A 83 -3.04 -6.21 -11.61
N LEU A 84 -2.37 -5.39 -10.79
CA LEU A 84 -1.91 -5.81 -9.44
C LEU A 84 -3.06 -6.33 -8.57
N SER A 85 -4.24 -5.72 -8.67
CA SER A 85 -5.43 -6.16 -7.94
C SER A 85 -5.89 -7.56 -8.37
N GLU A 86 -5.75 -7.88 -9.65
CA GLU A 86 -6.14 -9.18 -10.20
C GLU A 86 -5.14 -10.27 -9.81
N ILE A 87 -3.83 -10.01 -9.88
CA ILE A 87 -2.80 -10.96 -9.39
C ILE A 87 -3.02 -11.26 -7.91
N ARG A 88 -3.38 -10.26 -7.11
CA ARG A 88 -3.70 -10.46 -5.69
C ARG A 88 -4.98 -11.27 -5.46
N GLY A 89 -5.99 -11.10 -6.32
CA GLY A 89 -7.24 -11.85 -6.26
C GLY A 89 -7.10 -13.31 -6.69
N ARG A 90 -6.02 -13.67 -7.40
CA ARG A 90 -5.71 -15.05 -7.83
C ARG A 90 -5.01 -15.89 -6.75
N ARG A 91 -4.89 -15.38 -5.52
CA ARG A 91 -4.33 -16.16 -4.40
C ARG A 91 -5.20 -17.43 -4.22
N PRO A 92 -4.61 -18.65 -4.22
CA PRO A 92 -5.35 -19.88 -3.99
C PRO A 92 -5.98 -19.93 -2.60
#